data_AF-A0AAV1C5Q9-F1
#
_entry.id   AF-A0AAV1C5Q9-F1
#
_cell.length_a   1.000
_cell.length_b   1.000
_cell.length_c   1.000
_cell.angle_alpha   90.00
_cell.angle_beta   90.00
_cell.angle_gamma   90.00
#
_symmetry.space_group_name_H-M   'P 1'
#
loop_
_entity.id
_entity.type
_entity.pdbx_description
1 polymer ?
#
loop_
_entity_poly.entity_id
_entity_poly.type
_entity_poly.pdbx_seq_one_letter_code
_entity_poly.pdbx_strand_id
1 'polypeptide(L)'
;MAEPRKAELVFIPAAGVGHLVPVVEIAKLLITQTNHISITILIMTRPSDTNILSYKKSLRESSDPRIKYIDLKPEQSEPNQPFSEFVDSHKPHAREVLSGMINSGIFKLGGMVMDMFCTIMFDVANEFGIPSYVFFPSGASMLGLSFHMQSLRDDHNVDVTDFKVSDESTTLDVPTYINPVPTKVLPSIFLDKEGRSKMFLDQVKRYREAKGIIINTFKEMETHAIEALSNDSNIPPVYAIGPLLNLKGGKVNKQQEEDESIMKWLDVQPESSVVFLCFGSGGAFDGEQVNEIAYALERSGYRFFWSLRKPTPSNNFGYPEDYENLEEVLPEGFLQRNSDVGKVIGWAPQAAILAHPAVGGFVSHCGWNSTLESVWCGVPVATWPLYAEQQVNAFLLVKELEMAVEIKMDYRKHTWQTLNLNCEDVSADVIEKGIRVVMDPDSEVRKKVKEMQEKSHSVPKEGGSSYSSMRSFIDDVMSNVI
;
A
#
# COMPACT_ATOMS: atom_id res chain seq x y z
N MET A 1 24.42 -37.54 3.10
CA MET A 1 23.68 -36.47 2.40
C MET A 1 23.99 -35.19 3.15
N ALA A 2 24.62 -34.20 2.52
CA ALA A 2 24.81 -32.90 3.16
C ALA A 2 23.42 -32.29 3.43
N GLU A 3 23.18 -31.78 4.63
CA GLU A 3 21.96 -31.02 4.90
C GLU A 3 21.83 -29.91 3.84
N PRO A 4 20.62 -29.66 3.31
CA PRO A 4 20.47 -28.58 2.35
C PRO A 4 20.82 -27.26 3.04
N ARG A 5 21.75 -26.50 2.43
CA ARG A 5 22.21 -25.20 2.96
C ARG A 5 20.98 -24.31 3.20
N LYS A 6 20.77 -23.91 4.45
CA LYS A 6 19.74 -22.94 4.82
C LYS A 6 20.27 -21.53 4.58
N ALA A 7 19.60 -20.77 3.73
CA ALA A 7 19.84 -19.35 3.53
C ALA A 7 18.98 -18.53 4.48
N GLU A 8 19.47 -17.38 4.92
CA GLU A 8 18.69 -16.40 5.68
C GLU A 8 18.56 -15.10 4.89
N LEU A 9 17.32 -14.65 4.70
CA LEU A 9 16.99 -13.35 4.11
C LEU A 9 16.70 -12.35 5.21
N VAL A 10 17.24 -11.14 5.05
CA VAL A 10 17.03 -10.04 6.01
C VAL A 10 16.15 -8.99 5.36
N PHE A 11 14.98 -8.72 5.93
CA PHE A 11 14.04 -7.72 5.42
C PHE A 11 14.10 -6.44 6.24
N ILE A 12 14.10 -5.29 5.57
CA ILE A 12 14.01 -3.97 6.21
C ILE A 12 12.79 -3.21 5.63
N PRO A 13 11.59 -3.35 6.23
CA PRO A 13 10.43 -2.55 5.86
C PRO A 13 10.63 -1.07 6.25
N ALA A 14 10.05 -0.16 5.46
CA ALA A 14 9.90 1.23 5.88
C ALA A 14 8.95 1.33 7.09
N ALA A 15 9.11 2.39 7.90
CA ALA A 15 8.26 2.62 9.06
C ALA A 15 6.86 3.09 8.62
N GLY A 16 5.97 2.12 8.41
CA GLY A 16 4.53 2.28 8.26
C GLY A 16 3.84 0.92 8.16
N VAL A 17 2.60 0.78 8.65
CA VAL A 17 1.87 -0.49 8.56
C VAL A 17 1.62 -0.95 7.12
N GLY A 18 1.46 -0.01 6.19
CA GLY A 18 1.35 -0.29 4.75
C GLY A 18 2.60 -0.92 4.12
N HIS A 19 3.75 -0.88 4.82
CA HIS A 19 5.02 -1.47 4.39
C HIS A 19 5.37 -2.72 5.21
N LEU A 20 5.19 -2.67 6.52
CA LEU A 20 5.50 -3.79 7.42
C LEU A 20 4.56 -4.99 7.19
N VAL A 21 3.26 -4.77 7.01
CA VAL A 21 2.29 -5.86 6.83
C VAL A 21 2.62 -6.68 5.57
N PRO A 22 2.80 -6.08 4.38
CA PRO A 22 3.20 -6.85 3.19
C PRO A 22 4.51 -7.61 3.36
N VAL A 23 5.53 -7.03 4.01
CA VAL A 23 6.80 -7.74 4.27
C VAL A 23 6.58 -9.01 5.12
N VAL A 24 5.71 -8.95 6.13
CA VAL A 24 5.35 -10.13 6.92
C VAL A 24 4.64 -11.18 6.06
N GLU A 25 3.76 -10.76 5.15
CA GLU A 25 3.08 -11.70 4.25
C GLU A 25 4.04 -12.33 3.22
N ILE A 26 5.02 -11.57 2.70
CA ILE A 26 6.12 -12.13 1.89
C ILE A 26 6.87 -13.18 2.68
N ALA A 27 7.19 -12.87 3.93
CA ALA A 27 7.94 -13.79 4.77
C ALA A 27 7.18 -15.11 4.98
N LYS A 28 5.89 -15.04 5.26
CA LYS A 28 5.00 -16.22 5.38
C LYS A 28 4.91 -17.01 4.07
N LEU A 29 4.80 -16.34 2.92
CA LEU A 29 4.77 -17.00 1.61
C LEU A 29 6.09 -17.73 1.31
N LEU A 30 7.23 -17.09 1.55
CA LEU A 30 8.55 -17.68 1.29
C LEU A 30 8.74 -18.98 2.08
N ILE A 31 8.44 -18.96 3.38
CA ILE A 31 8.63 -20.12 4.23
C ILE A 31 7.61 -21.24 3.97
N THR A 32 6.47 -20.95 3.34
CA THR A 32 5.51 -21.99 2.92
C THR A 32 5.91 -22.64 1.60
N GLN A 33 6.63 -21.93 0.72
CA GLN A 33 7.11 -22.50 -0.55
C GLN A 33 8.44 -23.25 -0.42
N THR A 34 9.26 -22.96 0.58
CA THR A 34 10.55 -23.63 0.77
C THR A 34 10.94 -23.86 2.23
N ASN A 35 11.65 -24.96 2.48
CA ASN A 35 12.27 -25.27 3.77
C ASN A 35 13.73 -24.80 3.86
N HIS A 36 14.25 -24.15 2.81
CA HIS A 36 15.65 -23.74 2.70
C HIS A 36 15.89 -22.28 3.07
N ILE A 37 14.85 -21.49 3.29
CA ILE A 37 14.94 -20.07 3.65
C ILE A 37 14.41 -19.86 5.07
N SER A 38 15.21 -19.18 5.87
CA SER A 38 14.81 -18.52 7.12
C SER A 38 14.76 -17.00 6.90
N ILE A 39 14.04 -16.29 7.73
CA ILE A 39 13.77 -14.86 7.54
C ILE A 39 13.98 -14.12 8.85
N THR A 40 14.71 -13.00 8.76
CA THR A 40 14.83 -12.02 9.84
C THR A 40 14.28 -10.69 9.34
N ILE A 41 13.28 -10.13 10.04
CA ILE A 41 12.67 -8.83 9.73
C ILE A 41 13.18 -7.81 10.75
N LEU A 42 13.87 -6.79 10.25
CA LEU A 42 14.43 -5.70 11.03
C LEU A 42 13.46 -4.52 11.05
N ILE A 43 12.75 -4.32 12.16
CA ILE A 43 11.65 -3.38 12.25
C ILE A 43 12.15 -2.04 12.78
N MET A 44 12.04 -0.99 11.96
CA MET A 44 12.17 0.40 12.41
C MET A 44 10.83 0.88 12.93
N THR A 45 10.80 1.47 14.13
CA THR A 45 9.55 1.96 14.75
C THR A 45 9.73 3.44 15.10
N ARG A 46 8.81 4.30 14.63
CA ARG A 46 8.71 5.66 15.15
C ARG A 46 7.88 5.66 16.43
N PRO A 47 8.26 6.39 17.49
CA PRO A 47 7.51 6.41 18.75
C PRO A 47 6.04 6.82 18.60
N SER A 48 5.72 7.67 17.61
CA SER A 48 4.36 8.13 17.32
C SER A 48 3.52 7.16 16.48
N ASP A 49 4.08 6.07 15.95
CA ASP A 49 3.36 5.12 15.10
C ASP A 49 2.67 4.03 15.94
N THR A 50 1.49 4.37 16.46
CA THR A 50 0.65 3.47 17.26
C THR A 50 0.20 2.22 16.49
N ASN A 51 0.03 2.33 15.17
CA ASN A 51 -0.39 1.23 14.31
C ASN A 51 0.70 0.16 14.20
N ILE A 52 1.97 0.55 14.00
CA ILE A 52 3.11 -0.39 14.02
C ILE A 52 3.22 -1.04 15.41
N LEU A 53 3.10 -0.27 16.49
CA LEU A 53 3.20 -0.79 17.85
C LEU A 53 2.13 -1.86 18.13
N SER A 54 0.88 -1.61 17.70
CA SER A 54 -0.21 -2.58 17.81
C SER A 54 0.06 -3.83 16.97
N TYR A 55 0.47 -3.66 15.71
CA TYR A 55 0.77 -4.78 14.83
C TYR A 55 1.92 -5.65 15.36
N LYS A 56 3.01 -5.04 15.84
CA LYS A 56 4.12 -5.76 16.47
C LYS A 56 3.69 -6.63 17.64
N LYS A 57 2.73 -6.16 18.44
CA LYS A 57 2.17 -6.95 19.54
C LYS A 57 1.52 -8.23 19.02
N SER A 58 0.74 -8.13 17.94
CA SER A 58 0.09 -9.29 17.29
C SER A 58 1.10 -10.30 16.71
N LEU A 59 2.26 -9.85 16.23
CA LEU A 59 3.30 -10.73 15.67
C LEU A 59 3.94 -11.66 16.72
N ARG A 60 4.02 -11.21 17.99
CA ARG A 60 4.59 -12.00 19.09
C ARG A 60 3.73 -13.19 19.48
N GLU A 61 2.46 -13.17 19.12
CA GLU A 61 1.48 -14.21 19.46
C GLU A 61 1.37 -15.30 18.37
N SER A 62 2.04 -15.14 17.22
CA SER A 62 1.88 -15.98 16.02
C SER A 62 3.19 -16.25 15.25
N SER A 63 4.33 -16.43 15.92
CA SER A 63 5.62 -16.59 15.21
C SER A 63 5.94 -18.04 14.83
N ASP A 64 6.08 -18.29 13.52
CA ASP A 64 6.78 -19.46 13.00
C ASP A 64 8.28 -19.35 13.38
N PRO A 65 8.95 -20.42 13.85
CA PRO A 65 10.35 -20.36 14.28
C PRO A 65 11.34 -19.94 13.18
N ARG A 66 10.94 -19.97 11.90
CA ARG A 66 11.75 -19.51 10.76
C ARG A 66 11.64 -18.01 10.49
N ILE A 67 10.71 -17.30 11.15
CA ILE A 67 10.56 -15.84 11.02
C ILE A 67 10.94 -15.20 12.35
N LYS A 68 12.02 -14.44 12.35
CA LYS A 68 12.49 -13.65 13.49
C LYS A 68 12.16 -12.18 13.28
N TYR A 69 11.75 -11.53 14.36
CA TYR A 69 11.49 -10.09 14.38
C TYR A 69 12.50 -9.44 15.30
N ILE A 70 13.25 -8.46 14.80
CA ILE A 70 14.25 -7.71 15.56
C ILE A 70 13.94 -6.23 15.44
N ASP A 71 13.80 -5.56 16.58
CA ASP A 71 13.61 -4.11 16.60
C ASP A 71 14.94 -3.40 16.36
N LEU A 72 15.01 -2.57 15.32
CA LEU A 72 16.17 -1.72 15.10
C LEU A 72 16.11 -0.50 16.02
N LYS A 73 17.23 -0.22 16.69
CA LYS A 73 17.40 0.96 17.53
C LYS A 73 18.13 2.04 16.75
N PRO A 74 17.64 3.29 16.72
CA PRO A 74 18.40 4.40 16.16
C PRO A 74 19.53 4.80 17.11
N GLU A 75 20.66 5.28 16.58
CA GLU A 75 21.70 5.91 17.41
C GLU A 75 21.24 7.24 17.99
N GLN A 76 20.57 8.05 17.16
CA GLN A 76 19.90 9.29 17.52
C GLN A 76 18.61 9.39 16.70
N SER A 77 17.50 9.80 17.32
CA SER A 77 16.25 10.06 16.61
C SER A 77 15.59 11.32 17.14
N GLU A 78 15.49 12.34 16.29
CA GLU A 78 14.62 13.48 16.55
C GLU A 78 13.19 13.19 16.06
N PRO A 79 12.15 13.72 16.74
CA PRO A 79 10.76 13.49 16.36
C PRO A 79 10.41 13.88 14.91
N ASN A 80 11.09 14.88 14.34
CA ASN A 80 10.77 15.48 13.05
C ASN A 80 11.87 15.33 12.00
N GLN A 81 12.83 14.41 12.19
CA GLN A 81 13.92 14.24 11.23
C GLN A 81 13.41 13.70 9.88
N PRO A 82 14.02 14.11 8.75
CA PRO A 82 13.73 13.56 7.42
C PRO A 82 13.78 12.02 7.41
N PHE A 83 12.92 11.39 6.60
CA PHE A 83 12.82 9.93 6.59
C PHE A 83 14.15 9.24 6.21
N SER A 84 14.90 9.82 5.27
CA SER A 84 16.22 9.30 4.88
C SER A 84 17.21 9.29 6.05
N GLU A 85 17.24 10.35 6.86
CA GLU A 85 18.07 10.45 8.06
C GLU A 85 17.60 9.47 9.14
N PHE A 86 16.27 9.29 9.27
CA PHE A 86 15.70 8.26 10.13
C PHE A 86 16.15 6.86 9.74
N VAL A 87 16.15 6.50 8.46
CA VAL A 87 16.67 5.19 8.04
C VAL A 87 18.17 5.10 8.30
N ASP A 88 18.94 6.15 7.96
CA ASP A 88 20.39 6.16 8.12
C ASP A 88 20.83 5.95 9.58
N SER A 89 20.11 6.54 10.54
CA SER A 89 20.43 6.40 11.98
C SER A 89 20.28 4.99 12.55
N HIS A 90 19.67 4.06 11.79
CA HIS A 90 19.58 2.64 12.16
C HIS A 90 20.69 1.77 11.56
N LYS A 91 21.52 2.29 10.65
CA LYS A 91 22.62 1.54 10.02
C LYS A 91 23.54 0.86 11.05
N PRO A 92 23.97 1.52 12.14
CA PRO A 92 24.91 0.92 13.09
C PRO A 92 24.34 -0.32 13.80
N HIS A 93 23.08 -0.28 14.22
CA HIS A 93 22.42 -1.46 14.81
C HIS A 93 22.14 -2.54 13.76
N ALA A 94 21.82 -2.17 12.51
CA ALA A 94 21.70 -3.14 11.43
C ALA A 94 23.04 -3.88 11.18
N ARG A 95 24.18 -3.16 11.20
CA ARG A 95 25.53 -3.77 11.12
C ARG A 95 25.81 -4.72 12.27
N GLU A 96 25.44 -4.36 13.49
CA GLU A 96 25.61 -5.23 14.67
C GLU A 96 24.83 -6.54 14.50
N VAL A 97 23.56 -6.45 14.08
CA VAL A 97 22.72 -7.63 13.83
C VAL A 97 23.32 -8.52 12.73
N LEU A 98 23.71 -7.94 11.59
CA LEU A 98 24.32 -8.71 10.50
C LEU A 98 25.65 -9.35 10.90
N SER A 99 26.51 -8.62 11.62
CA SER A 99 27.77 -9.14 12.15
C SER A 99 27.52 -10.32 13.08
N GLY A 100 26.53 -10.21 13.97
CA GLY A 100 26.11 -11.31 14.85
C GLY A 100 25.61 -12.53 14.09
N MET A 101 24.80 -12.33 13.04
CA MET A 101 24.30 -13.41 12.19
C MET A 101 25.44 -14.13 11.45
N ILE A 102 26.36 -13.39 10.84
CA ILE A 102 27.53 -13.94 10.13
C ILE A 102 28.43 -14.71 11.10
N ASN A 103 28.76 -14.12 12.25
CA ASN A 103 29.63 -14.74 13.25
C ASN A 103 29.03 -16.00 13.88
N SER A 104 27.69 -16.11 13.93
CA SER A 104 27.04 -17.33 14.41
C SER A 104 27.32 -18.55 13.53
N GLY A 105 27.57 -18.34 12.23
CA GLY A 105 27.80 -19.41 11.25
C GLY A 105 26.61 -20.36 11.03
N ILE A 106 25.43 -20.06 11.61
CA ILE A 106 24.26 -20.95 11.57
C ILE A 106 23.62 -20.95 10.16
N PHE A 107 23.62 -19.80 9.49
CA PHE A 107 23.02 -19.61 8.17
C PHE A 107 23.99 -18.90 7.24
N LYS A 108 23.82 -19.14 5.93
CA LYS A 108 24.43 -18.28 4.91
C LYS A 108 23.45 -17.15 4.58
N LEU A 109 23.93 -15.91 4.47
CA LEU A 109 23.06 -14.79 4.13
C LEU A 109 22.74 -14.81 2.63
N GLY A 110 21.46 -14.97 2.30
CA GLY A 110 20.98 -14.99 0.91
C GLY A 110 20.78 -13.60 0.32
N GLY A 111 20.68 -12.59 1.18
CA GLY A 111 20.48 -11.22 0.74
C GLY A 111 19.78 -10.35 1.78
N MET A 112 19.76 -9.05 1.49
CA MET A 112 18.91 -8.09 2.18
C MET A 112 17.81 -7.58 1.24
N VAL A 113 16.56 -7.63 1.68
CA VAL A 113 15.39 -7.10 0.97
C VAL A 113 15.00 -5.77 1.62
N MET A 114 15.24 -4.67 0.91
CA MET A 114 14.95 -3.32 1.39
C MET A 114 13.64 -2.82 0.83
N ASP A 115 12.85 -2.15 1.66
CA ASP A 115 11.73 -1.36 1.17
C ASP A 115 12.18 -0.28 0.17
N MET A 116 11.27 0.11 -0.72
CA MET A 116 11.46 1.17 -1.73
C MET A 116 12.02 2.48 -1.16
N PHE A 117 11.76 2.80 0.13
CA PHE A 117 12.31 4.00 0.77
C PHE A 117 13.61 3.78 1.56
N CYS A 118 14.14 2.56 1.59
CA CYS A 118 15.23 2.14 2.47
C CYS A 118 16.52 1.75 1.73
N THR A 119 16.68 2.07 0.44
CA THR A 119 17.88 1.74 -0.35
C THR A 119 19.18 2.33 0.19
N ILE A 120 19.12 3.33 1.07
CA ILE A 120 20.28 3.82 1.86
C ILE A 120 20.97 2.68 2.64
N MET A 121 20.24 1.63 3.01
CA MET A 121 20.78 0.45 3.69
C MET A 121 21.58 -0.49 2.78
N PHE A 122 21.59 -0.29 1.45
CA PHE A 122 22.46 -1.06 0.56
C PHE A 122 23.94 -0.87 0.92
N ASP A 123 24.31 0.29 1.45
CA ASP A 123 25.68 0.56 1.89
C ASP A 123 26.11 -0.46 2.95
N VAL A 124 25.21 -0.79 3.89
CA VAL A 124 25.45 -1.81 4.91
C VAL A 124 25.56 -3.19 4.27
N ALA A 125 24.66 -3.55 3.34
CA ALA A 125 24.74 -4.84 2.64
C ALA A 125 26.09 -5.01 1.90
N ASN A 126 26.55 -3.94 1.25
CA ASN A 126 27.81 -3.89 0.49
C ASN A 126 29.04 -4.06 1.40
N GLU A 127 29.04 -3.51 2.61
CA GLU A 127 30.12 -3.69 3.60
C GLU A 127 30.36 -5.18 3.93
N PHE A 128 29.31 -6.00 3.89
CA PHE A 128 29.37 -7.45 4.12
C PHE A 128 29.40 -8.28 2.83
N GLY A 129 29.39 -7.64 1.65
CA GLY A 129 29.37 -8.32 0.35
C GLY A 129 28.09 -9.11 0.07
N ILE A 130 26.97 -8.72 0.66
CA ILE A 130 25.68 -9.45 0.57
C ILE A 130 24.82 -8.87 -0.57
N PRO A 131 24.11 -9.70 -1.35
CA PRO A 131 23.16 -9.24 -2.36
C PRO A 131 22.06 -8.32 -1.78
N SER A 132 21.75 -7.24 -2.50
CA SER A 132 20.62 -6.36 -2.18
C SER A 132 19.46 -6.60 -3.15
N TYR A 133 18.25 -6.62 -2.60
CA TYR A 133 16.98 -6.70 -3.32
C TYR A 133 16.08 -5.55 -2.87
N VAL A 134 15.15 -5.14 -3.73
CA VAL A 134 14.13 -4.13 -3.38
C VAL A 134 12.78 -4.81 -3.22
N PHE A 135 12.00 -4.39 -2.24
CA PHE A 135 10.57 -4.62 -2.18
C PHE A 135 9.83 -3.30 -2.45
N PHE A 136 9.00 -3.31 -3.49
CA PHE A 136 8.15 -2.19 -3.90
C PHE A 136 6.68 -2.54 -3.58
N PRO A 137 6.12 -2.05 -2.45
CA PRO A 137 4.77 -2.40 -1.98
C PRO A 137 3.64 -1.72 -2.77
N SER A 138 3.84 -1.46 -4.07
CA SER A 138 2.86 -0.86 -4.97
C SER A 138 2.82 -1.60 -6.32
N GLY A 139 2.07 -1.08 -7.29
CA GLY A 139 1.90 -1.67 -8.62
C GLY A 139 3.10 -1.52 -9.55
N ALA A 140 3.18 -2.37 -10.57
CA ALA A 140 4.22 -2.34 -11.61
C ALA A 140 4.19 -1.02 -12.40
N SER A 141 3.00 -0.47 -12.65
CA SER A 141 2.83 0.78 -13.38
C SER A 141 3.44 1.96 -12.63
N MET A 142 3.33 2.00 -11.30
CA MET A 142 3.97 3.02 -10.46
C MET A 142 5.50 2.84 -10.38
N LEU A 143 6.00 1.60 -10.38
CA LEU A 143 7.45 1.34 -10.48
C LEU A 143 8.01 1.89 -11.80
N GLY A 144 7.32 1.60 -12.91
CA GLY A 144 7.69 2.12 -14.23
C GLY A 144 7.63 3.64 -14.33
N LEU A 145 6.57 4.26 -13.79
CA LEU A 145 6.50 5.71 -13.66
C LEU A 145 7.68 6.27 -12.86
N SER A 146 8.05 5.62 -11.76
CA SER A 146 9.19 6.06 -10.95
C SER A 146 10.49 6.06 -11.76
N PHE A 147 10.76 4.99 -12.52
CA PHE A 147 11.92 4.94 -13.41
C PHE A 147 11.86 5.99 -14.53
N HIS A 148 10.69 6.22 -15.11
CA HIS A 148 10.50 7.23 -16.13
C HIS A 148 10.78 8.64 -15.60
N MET A 149 10.24 8.99 -14.43
CA MET A 149 10.49 10.28 -13.77
C MET A 149 11.96 10.46 -13.40
N GLN A 150 12.64 9.40 -12.95
CA GLN A 150 14.07 9.43 -12.68
C GLN A 150 14.89 9.64 -13.97
N SER A 151 14.52 9.01 -15.08
CA SER A 151 15.20 9.18 -16.37
C SER A 151 14.98 10.58 -16.96
N LEU A 152 13.76 11.13 -16.85
CA LEU A 152 13.48 12.52 -17.23
C LEU A 152 14.43 13.50 -16.51
N ARG A 153 14.63 13.30 -15.20
CA ARG A 153 15.55 14.12 -14.40
C ARG A 153 17.02 13.90 -14.77
N ASP A 154 17.47 12.65 -14.79
CA ASP A 154 18.89 12.32 -14.84
C ASP A 154 19.45 12.31 -16.28
N ASP A 155 18.66 11.86 -17.26
CA ASP A 155 19.11 11.62 -18.63
C ASP A 155 18.61 12.69 -19.62
N HIS A 156 17.45 13.30 -19.32
CA HIS A 156 16.82 14.31 -20.19
C HIS A 156 16.85 15.74 -19.62
N ASN A 157 17.41 15.92 -18.41
CA ASN A 157 17.54 17.23 -17.75
C ASN A 157 16.21 17.99 -17.63
N VAL A 158 15.11 17.25 -17.42
CA VAL A 158 13.77 17.79 -17.16
C VAL A 158 13.59 17.95 -15.65
N ASP A 159 13.25 19.16 -15.20
CA ASP A 159 12.84 19.37 -13.81
C ASP A 159 11.41 18.87 -13.63
N VAL A 160 11.28 17.65 -13.13
CA VAL A 160 9.98 17.02 -12.87
C VAL A 160 9.16 17.76 -11.80
N THR A 161 9.77 18.65 -11.01
CA THR A 161 9.05 19.45 -10.01
C THR A 161 8.30 20.64 -10.62
N ASP A 162 8.56 20.95 -11.90
CA ASP A 162 7.88 22.01 -12.64
C ASP A 162 6.59 21.55 -13.33
N PHE A 163 6.29 20.25 -13.32
CA PHE A 163 5.02 19.76 -13.85
C PHE A 163 3.83 20.35 -13.09
N LYS A 164 2.95 21.03 -13.82
CA LYS A 164 1.76 21.68 -13.25
C LYS A 164 0.61 20.69 -13.14
N VAL A 165 0.02 20.61 -11.94
CA VAL A 165 -1.17 19.81 -11.65
C VAL A 165 -2.45 20.47 -12.21
N SER A 166 -2.43 21.78 -12.45
CA SER A 166 -3.58 22.54 -12.95
C SER A 166 -3.72 22.56 -14.48
N ASP A 167 -2.73 22.05 -15.21
CA ASP A 167 -2.79 21.98 -16.66
C ASP A 167 -3.50 20.70 -17.09
N GLU A 168 -4.73 20.83 -17.57
CA GLU A 168 -5.56 19.69 -18.00
C GLU A 168 -5.05 19.02 -19.28
N SER A 169 -4.16 19.66 -20.03
CA SER A 169 -3.71 19.17 -21.34
C SER A 169 -2.37 18.44 -21.31
N THR A 170 -1.56 18.64 -20.27
CA THR A 170 -0.22 18.04 -20.19
C THR A 170 -0.30 16.57 -19.75
N THR A 171 0.29 15.71 -20.57
CA THR A 171 0.37 14.26 -20.35
C THR A 171 1.81 13.77 -20.57
N LEU A 172 2.14 12.62 -20.00
CA LEU A 172 3.42 11.94 -20.15
C LEU A 172 3.22 10.57 -20.81
N ASP A 173 4.03 10.28 -21.82
CA ASP A 173 4.10 8.96 -22.44
C ASP A 173 5.02 8.05 -21.62
N VAL A 174 4.41 7.32 -20.68
CA VAL A 174 5.12 6.44 -19.74
C VAL A 174 5.06 5.01 -20.26
N PRO A 175 6.18 4.32 -20.50
CA PRO A 175 6.18 2.98 -21.14
C PRO A 175 5.38 1.89 -20.43
N THR A 176 5.08 2.06 -19.15
CA THR A 176 4.28 1.11 -18.35
C THR A 176 2.78 1.43 -18.31
N TYR A 177 2.33 2.45 -19.03
CA TYR A 177 0.91 2.79 -19.19
C TYR A 177 0.54 2.75 -20.67
N ILE A 178 -0.65 2.26 -20.98
CA ILE A 178 -1.18 2.25 -22.36
C ILE A 178 -1.64 3.65 -22.75
N ASN A 179 -2.29 4.36 -21.84
CA ASN A 179 -2.75 5.72 -22.06
C ASN A 179 -1.72 6.75 -21.52
N PRO A 180 -1.57 7.91 -22.18
CA PRO A 180 -0.74 9.01 -21.66
C PRO A 180 -1.18 9.42 -20.26
N VAL A 181 -0.24 9.50 -19.32
CA VAL A 181 -0.49 9.78 -17.91
C VAL A 181 -0.62 11.30 -17.70
N PRO A 182 -1.78 11.82 -17.26
CA PRO A 182 -1.93 13.26 -17.01
C PRO A 182 -1.04 13.75 -15.86
N THR A 183 -0.43 14.93 -15.99
CA THR A 183 0.42 15.48 -14.91
C THR A 183 -0.36 15.71 -13.61
N LYS A 184 -1.67 15.96 -13.70
CA LYS A 184 -2.52 16.17 -12.53
C LYS A 184 -2.66 14.96 -11.61
N VAL A 185 -2.47 13.75 -12.14
CA VAL A 185 -2.49 12.53 -11.33
C VAL A 185 -1.11 12.13 -10.81
N LEU A 186 -0.03 12.84 -11.16
CA LEU A 186 1.31 12.49 -10.70
C LEU A 186 1.41 12.53 -9.16
N PRO A 187 2.06 11.53 -8.53
CA PRO A 187 2.32 11.55 -7.09
C PRO A 187 2.99 12.86 -6.65
N SER A 188 2.51 13.46 -5.55
CA SER A 188 3.01 14.76 -5.08
C SER A 188 4.50 14.73 -4.71
N ILE A 189 5.02 13.55 -4.37
CA ILE A 189 6.44 13.35 -4.07
C ILE A 189 7.34 13.74 -5.25
N PHE A 190 6.89 13.56 -6.51
CA PHE A 190 7.66 13.96 -7.68
C PHE A 190 7.68 15.48 -7.89
N LEU A 191 6.63 16.16 -7.42
CA LEU A 191 6.39 17.58 -7.65
C LEU A 191 7.00 18.47 -6.56
N ASP A 192 7.56 17.85 -5.52
CA ASP A 192 8.08 18.52 -4.35
C ASP A 192 9.44 19.21 -4.61
N LYS A 193 9.47 20.53 -4.44
CA LYS A 193 10.69 21.36 -4.56
C LYS A 193 11.53 21.43 -3.29
N GLU A 194 11.01 20.94 -2.17
CA GLU A 194 11.63 21.01 -0.84
C GLU A 194 12.60 19.85 -0.58
N GLY A 195 12.84 19.02 -1.59
CA GLY A 195 13.88 17.98 -1.59
C GLY A 195 13.36 16.55 -1.51
N ARG A 196 12.06 16.32 -1.30
CA ARG A 196 11.49 14.96 -1.29
C ARG A 196 11.50 14.32 -2.67
N SER A 197 11.28 15.10 -3.73
CA SER A 197 11.41 14.61 -5.11
C SER A 197 12.83 14.10 -5.36
N LYS A 198 13.83 14.91 -4.99
CA LYS A 198 15.25 14.51 -5.06
C LYS A 198 15.50 13.24 -4.25
N MET A 199 15.11 13.23 -2.98
CA MET A 199 15.29 12.07 -2.09
C MET A 199 14.69 10.80 -2.69
N PHE A 200 13.44 10.85 -3.17
CA PHE A 200 12.77 9.68 -3.71
C PHE A 200 13.42 9.17 -5.00
N LEU A 201 13.67 10.05 -5.95
CA LEU A 201 14.27 9.68 -7.24
C LEU A 201 15.72 9.20 -7.08
N ASP A 202 16.44 9.67 -6.05
CA ASP A 202 17.75 9.13 -5.68
C ASP A 202 17.63 7.68 -5.17
N GLN A 203 16.58 7.32 -4.43
CA GLN A 203 16.30 5.92 -4.08
C GLN A 203 15.95 5.10 -5.34
N VAL A 204 15.11 5.63 -6.23
CA VAL A 204 14.71 4.96 -7.48
C VAL A 204 15.92 4.65 -8.36
N LYS A 205 16.88 5.57 -8.45
CA LYS A 205 18.14 5.35 -9.16
C LYS A 205 18.87 4.11 -8.63
N ARG A 206 18.92 3.94 -7.30
CA ARG A 206 19.55 2.80 -6.64
C ARG A 206 18.82 1.49 -6.84
N TYR A 207 17.55 1.47 -7.26
CA TYR A 207 16.86 0.21 -7.56
C TYR A 207 17.61 -0.60 -8.62
N ARG A 208 18.34 0.04 -9.53
CA ARG A 208 19.17 -0.62 -10.56
C ARG A 208 20.42 -1.32 -10.02
N GLU A 209 20.83 -1.01 -8.80
CA GLU A 209 21.93 -1.71 -8.11
C GLU A 209 21.46 -3.06 -7.53
N ALA A 210 20.15 -3.27 -7.41
CA ALA A 210 19.59 -4.47 -6.82
C ALA A 210 19.71 -5.68 -7.75
N LYS A 211 19.81 -6.88 -7.16
CA LYS A 211 19.75 -8.16 -7.88
C LYS A 211 18.34 -8.51 -8.35
N GLY A 212 17.34 -7.81 -7.84
CA GLY A 212 15.96 -7.93 -8.30
C GLY A 212 15.00 -7.12 -7.44
N ILE A 213 13.79 -6.94 -7.97
CA ILE A 213 12.75 -6.10 -7.38
C ILE A 213 11.50 -6.97 -7.19
N ILE A 214 11.10 -7.16 -5.93
CA ILE A 214 9.85 -7.81 -5.57
C ILE A 214 8.74 -6.76 -5.60
N ILE A 215 7.63 -7.04 -6.28
CA ILE A 215 6.49 -6.13 -6.38
C ILE A 215 5.18 -6.79 -5.93
N ASN A 216 4.32 -6.01 -5.26
CA ASN A 216 3.05 -6.50 -4.73
C ASN A 216 1.93 -6.42 -5.78
N THR A 217 2.11 -7.05 -6.93
CA THR A 217 1.08 -7.16 -7.98
C THR A 217 1.19 -8.53 -8.64
N PHE A 218 0.32 -8.84 -9.60
CA PHE A 218 0.35 -10.08 -10.36
C PHE A 218 0.23 -9.84 -11.86
N LYS A 219 0.78 -10.77 -12.64
CA LYS A 219 0.96 -10.61 -14.10
C LYS A 219 -0.33 -10.27 -14.82
N GLU A 220 -1.43 -10.92 -14.46
CA GLU A 220 -2.72 -10.81 -15.13
C GLU A 220 -3.42 -9.46 -14.87
N MET A 221 -3.03 -8.73 -13.83
CA MET A 221 -3.56 -7.39 -13.53
C MET A 221 -2.77 -6.30 -14.24
N GLU A 222 -1.44 -6.43 -14.32
CA GLU A 222 -0.56 -5.39 -14.87
C GLU A 222 0.37 -5.96 -15.96
N THR A 223 -0.20 -6.74 -16.90
CA THR A 223 0.59 -7.45 -17.94
C THR A 223 1.47 -6.49 -18.73
N HIS A 224 0.89 -5.37 -19.20
CA HIS A 224 1.61 -4.38 -19.99
C HIS A 224 2.80 -3.79 -19.24
N ALA A 225 2.59 -3.33 -17.99
CA ALA A 225 3.64 -2.75 -17.18
C ALA A 225 4.76 -3.75 -16.86
N ILE A 226 4.41 -5.00 -16.53
CA ILE A 226 5.40 -6.05 -16.22
C ILE A 226 6.23 -6.40 -17.46
N GLU A 227 5.62 -6.49 -18.63
CA GLU A 227 6.32 -6.74 -19.89
C GLU A 227 7.24 -5.57 -20.27
N ALA A 228 6.76 -4.33 -20.15
CA ALA A 228 7.57 -3.15 -20.38
C ALA A 228 8.80 -3.09 -19.47
N LEU A 229 8.64 -3.38 -18.17
CA LEU A 229 9.75 -3.45 -17.21
C LEU A 229 10.74 -4.58 -17.55
N SER A 230 10.23 -5.75 -17.96
CA SER A 230 11.07 -6.92 -18.29
C SER A 230 11.87 -6.74 -19.58
N ASN A 231 11.38 -5.91 -20.51
CA ASN A 231 12.05 -5.63 -21.78
C ASN A 231 13.15 -4.57 -21.68
N ASP A 232 13.23 -3.81 -20.60
CA ASP A 232 14.31 -2.85 -20.35
C ASP A 232 15.49 -3.55 -19.64
N SER A 233 16.59 -3.76 -20.36
CA SER A 233 17.78 -4.42 -19.83
C SER A 233 18.48 -3.66 -18.69
N ASN A 234 18.13 -2.39 -18.46
CA ASN A 234 18.67 -1.59 -17.36
C ASN A 234 17.88 -1.77 -16.06
N ILE A 235 16.73 -2.46 -16.11
CA ILE A 235 15.89 -2.75 -14.96
C ILE A 235 16.23 -4.16 -14.45
N PRO A 236 16.49 -4.35 -13.15
CA PRO A 236 16.70 -5.68 -12.58
C PRO A 236 15.47 -6.58 -12.76
N PRO A 237 15.62 -7.91 -12.64
CA PRO A 237 14.49 -8.83 -12.68
C PRO A 237 13.38 -8.41 -11.71
N VAL A 238 12.15 -8.35 -12.22
CA VAL A 238 10.97 -7.94 -11.46
C VAL A 238 10.14 -9.17 -11.12
N TYR A 239 9.91 -9.43 -9.83
CA TYR A 239 9.14 -10.55 -9.34
C TYR A 239 7.77 -10.09 -8.83
N ALA A 240 6.73 -10.31 -9.65
CA ALA A 240 5.34 -10.02 -9.32
C ALA A 240 4.75 -11.16 -8.48
N ILE A 241 4.74 -10.99 -7.15
CA ILE A 241 4.37 -12.05 -6.19
C ILE A 241 3.03 -11.82 -5.50
N GLY A 242 2.32 -10.75 -5.85
CA GLY A 242 1.04 -10.39 -5.25
C GLY A 242 -0.11 -11.31 -5.67
N PRO A 243 -1.33 -11.08 -5.17
CA PRO A 243 -1.66 -10.09 -4.15
C PRO A 243 -1.22 -10.54 -2.75
N LEU A 244 -0.45 -9.72 -2.04
CA LEU A 244 -0.07 -9.95 -0.64
C LEU A 244 -1.16 -9.37 0.27
N LEU A 245 -1.91 -10.25 0.93
CA LEU A 245 -3.12 -9.88 1.67
C LEU A 245 -3.05 -10.40 3.12
N ASN A 246 -3.36 -9.54 4.09
CA ASN A 246 -3.51 -9.95 5.48
C ASN A 246 -4.98 -10.26 5.81
N LEU A 247 -5.50 -11.35 5.26
CA LEU A 247 -6.93 -11.73 5.39
C LEU A 247 -7.35 -12.06 6.83
N LYS A 248 -6.41 -12.37 7.73
CA LYS A 248 -6.73 -12.76 9.12
C LYS A 248 -6.77 -11.59 10.09
N GLY A 249 -6.20 -10.44 9.73
CA GLY A 249 -6.01 -9.29 10.61
C GLY A 249 -5.06 -9.59 11.79
N GLY A 250 -4.19 -8.65 12.16
CA GLY A 250 -3.43 -8.76 13.42
C GLY A 250 -4.38 -8.54 14.59
N LYS A 251 -4.90 -9.60 15.21
CA LYS A 251 -5.90 -9.48 16.29
C LYS A 251 -5.22 -9.08 17.60
N VAL A 252 -5.76 -8.07 18.29
CA VAL A 252 -5.50 -7.80 19.72
C VAL A 252 -6.84 -7.92 20.45
N ASN A 253 -6.88 -8.58 21.61
CA ASN A 253 -8.12 -8.97 22.31
C ASN A 253 -9.19 -7.87 22.51
N LYS A 254 -8.82 -6.59 22.60
CA LYS A 254 -9.81 -5.49 22.72
C LYS A 254 -10.57 -5.19 21.43
N GLN A 255 -10.02 -5.56 20.28
CA GLN A 255 -10.59 -5.28 18.95
C GLN A 255 -11.63 -6.34 18.53
N GLN A 256 -11.66 -7.49 19.20
CA GLN A 256 -12.56 -8.60 18.86
C GLN A 256 -14.05 -8.27 19.10
N GLU A 257 -14.39 -7.58 20.20
CA GLU A 257 -15.80 -7.27 20.50
C GLU A 257 -16.39 -6.25 19.53
N GLU A 258 -15.60 -5.24 19.14
CA GLU A 258 -15.97 -4.27 18.13
C GLU A 258 -16.10 -4.92 16.75
N ASP A 259 -15.12 -5.76 16.36
CA ASP A 259 -15.16 -6.52 15.11
C ASP A 259 -16.41 -7.42 15.05
N GLU A 260 -16.81 -8.07 16.15
CA GLU A 260 -18.04 -8.86 16.21
C GLU A 260 -19.31 -8.02 16.03
N SER A 261 -19.36 -6.82 16.63
CA SER A 261 -20.47 -5.87 16.46
C SER A 261 -20.56 -5.37 15.00
N ILE A 262 -19.42 -5.19 14.35
CA ILE A 262 -19.34 -4.82 12.94
C ILE A 262 -19.94 -5.93 12.07
N MET A 263 -19.51 -7.18 12.27
CA MET A 263 -20.00 -8.31 11.50
C MET A 263 -21.50 -8.57 11.71
N LYS A 264 -21.98 -8.53 12.95
CA LYS A 264 -23.42 -8.70 13.25
C LYS A 264 -24.32 -7.69 12.52
N TRP A 265 -23.83 -6.46 12.32
CA TRP A 265 -24.59 -5.47 11.55
C TRP A 265 -24.61 -5.80 10.06
N LEU A 266 -23.50 -6.29 9.51
CA LEU A 266 -23.41 -6.70 8.10
C LEU A 266 -24.22 -7.98 7.81
N ASP A 267 -24.26 -8.93 8.75
CA ASP A 267 -24.96 -10.23 8.63
C ASP A 267 -26.46 -10.07 8.36
N VAL A 268 -27.08 -8.98 8.83
CA VAL A 268 -28.52 -8.71 8.65
C VAL A 268 -28.83 -7.88 7.41
N GLN A 269 -27.82 -7.50 6.61
CA GLN A 269 -28.03 -6.73 5.39
C GLN A 269 -28.20 -7.64 4.17
N PRO A 270 -28.98 -7.22 3.15
CA PRO A 270 -29.05 -7.94 1.89
C PRO A 270 -27.69 -8.01 1.16
N GLU A 271 -27.52 -9.04 0.35
CA GLU A 271 -26.32 -9.22 -0.48
C GLU A 271 -26.07 -8.02 -1.40
N SER A 272 -24.81 -7.62 -1.55
CA SER A 272 -24.37 -6.51 -2.41
C SER A 272 -25.15 -5.19 -2.24
N SER A 273 -25.68 -4.92 -1.04
CA SER A 273 -26.54 -3.76 -0.77
C SER A 273 -25.87 -2.62 0.00
N VAL A 274 -24.69 -2.87 0.57
CA VAL A 274 -23.94 -1.94 1.40
C VAL A 274 -22.80 -1.32 0.60
N VAL A 275 -22.71 0.02 0.57
CA VAL A 275 -21.50 0.73 0.15
C VAL A 275 -20.57 0.92 1.35
N PHE A 276 -19.33 0.48 1.21
CA PHE A 276 -18.30 0.66 2.23
C PHE A 276 -17.44 1.88 1.90
N LEU A 277 -17.13 2.73 2.88
CA LEU A 277 -16.29 3.91 2.73
C LEU A 277 -15.11 3.80 3.69
N CYS A 278 -13.89 3.76 3.15
CA CYS A 278 -12.67 3.73 3.94
C CYS A 278 -11.49 4.31 3.14
N PHE A 279 -10.74 5.20 3.80
CA PHE A 279 -9.70 6.00 3.16
C PHE A 279 -8.29 5.61 3.66
N GLY A 280 -8.12 4.33 4.01
CA GLY A 280 -6.87 3.77 4.47
C GLY A 280 -6.48 4.22 5.87
N SER A 281 -5.25 3.90 6.28
CA SER A 281 -4.76 4.19 7.64
C SER A 281 -4.44 5.67 7.88
N GLY A 282 -4.23 6.45 6.82
CA GLY A 282 -3.81 7.85 6.88
C GLY A 282 -4.83 8.85 6.33
N GLY A 283 -5.95 8.38 5.76
CA GLY A 283 -6.98 9.25 5.19
C GLY A 283 -7.95 9.78 6.23
N ALA A 284 -8.20 11.09 6.18
CA ALA A 284 -9.21 11.77 6.97
C ALA A 284 -9.70 13.02 6.23
N PHE A 285 -10.88 13.51 6.60
CA PHE A 285 -11.52 14.68 6.02
C PHE A 285 -11.81 15.71 7.10
N ASP A 286 -11.93 16.97 6.71
CA ASP A 286 -12.41 18.07 7.56
C ASP A 286 -13.93 18.06 7.60
N GLY A 287 -14.50 18.84 8.52
CA GLY A 287 -15.95 18.86 8.77
C GLY A 287 -16.77 19.22 7.54
N GLU A 288 -16.31 20.14 6.69
CA GLU A 288 -17.01 20.54 5.46
C GLU A 288 -17.15 19.36 4.49
N GLN A 289 -16.04 18.67 4.19
CA GLN A 289 -16.09 17.49 3.33
C GLN A 289 -16.84 16.30 3.97
N VAL A 290 -16.75 16.13 5.30
CA VAL A 290 -17.54 15.13 6.05
C VAL A 290 -19.04 15.37 5.89
N ASN A 291 -19.49 16.63 5.91
CA ASN A 291 -20.89 16.97 5.67
C ASN A 291 -21.33 16.60 4.25
N GLU A 292 -20.53 16.91 3.22
CA GLU A 292 -20.86 16.54 1.84
C GLU A 292 -20.94 15.01 1.66
N ILE A 293 -20.06 14.24 2.30
CA ILE A 293 -20.14 12.77 2.31
C ILE A 293 -21.43 12.32 2.99
N ALA A 294 -21.77 12.86 4.16
CA ALA A 294 -22.99 12.52 4.88
C ALA A 294 -24.25 12.79 4.04
N TYR A 295 -24.34 13.95 3.38
CA TYR A 295 -25.45 14.27 2.49
C TYR A 295 -25.53 13.33 1.28
N ALA A 296 -24.39 12.98 0.68
CA ALA A 296 -24.35 12.03 -0.43
C ALA A 296 -24.86 10.65 -0.02
N LEU A 297 -24.48 10.17 1.17
CA LEU A 297 -24.94 8.89 1.71
C LEU A 297 -26.45 8.87 1.88
N GLU A 298 -27.03 9.89 2.53
CA GLU A 298 -28.49 10.02 2.72
C GLU A 298 -29.22 10.08 1.38
N ARG A 299 -28.73 10.87 0.42
CA ARG A 299 -29.35 11.02 -0.90
C ARG A 299 -29.25 9.76 -1.76
N SER A 300 -28.15 9.02 -1.65
CA SER A 300 -27.92 7.81 -2.45
C SER A 300 -29.00 6.74 -2.23
N GLY A 301 -29.55 6.66 -1.01
CA GLY A 301 -30.53 5.66 -0.59
C GLY A 301 -29.96 4.25 -0.42
N TYR A 302 -28.64 4.09 -0.54
CA TYR A 302 -27.97 2.82 -0.27
C TYR A 302 -27.69 2.66 1.23
N ARG A 303 -27.59 1.40 1.68
CA ARG A 303 -27.03 1.12 2.99
C ARG A 303 -25.55 1.44 2.97
N PHE A 304 -25.02 1.92 4.07
CA PHE A 304 -23.61 2.30 4.10
C PHE A 304 -22.88 1.87 5.37
N PHE A 305 -21.59 1.67 5.20
CA PHE A 305 -20.68 1.40 6.28
C PHE A 305 -19.48 2.32 6.12
N TRP A 306 -19.23 3.21 7.09
CA TRP A 306 -18.24 4.28 6.93
C TRP A 306 -17.22 4.26 8.07
N SER A 307 -15.96 4.05 7.71
CA SER A 307 -14.81 4.29 8.59
C SER A 307 -14.44 5.78 8.52
N LEU A 308 -14.76 6.50 9.60
CA LEU A 308 -14.51 7.94 9.74
C LEU A 308 -13.44 8.19 10.81
N ARG A 309 -12.36 8.87 10.42
CA ARG A 309 -11.22 9.18 11.27
C ARG A 309 -11.04 10.68 11.42
N LYS A 310 -10.61 11.11 12.60
CA LYS A 310 -10.35 12.51 12.94
C LYS A 310 -9.00 12.95 12.38
N PRO A 311 -8.94 14.01 11.55
CA PRO A 311 -7.69 14.50 11.01
C PRO A 311 -6.76 15.00 12.12
N THR A 312 -5.46 14.76 11.96
CA THR A 312 -4.44 15.30 12.87
C THR A 312 -4.35 16.82 12.70
N PRO A 313 -4.22 17.61 13.79
CA PRO A 313 -4.02 19.06 13.68
C PRO A 313 -2.79 19.40 12.82
N SER A 314 -2.88 20.46 12.02
CA SER A 314 -1.88 20.85 10.99
C SER A 314 -0.43 20.98 11.48
N ASN A 315 -0.22 21.11 12.79
CA ASN A 315 1.10 21.32 13.40
C ASN A 315 1.71 20.03 14.00
N ASN A 316 1.01 18.90 13.94
CA ASN A 316 1.45 17.63 14.51
C ASN A 316 1.70 16.58 13.42
N PHE A 317 2.81 15.86 13.53
CA PHE A 317 3.05 14.64 12.75
C PHE A 317 2.32 13.47 13.41
N GLY A 318 1.33 12.90 12.74
CA GLY A 318 0.55 11.80 13.32
C GLY A 318 -0.42 11.18 12.33
N TYR A 319 -0.87 9.98 12.67
CA TYR A 319 -1.99 9.35 11.97
C TYR A 319 -3.31 9.91 12.48
N PRO A 320 -4.38 9.87 11.66
CA PRO A 320 -5.72 10.16 12.11
C PRO A 320 -6.12 9.30 13.31
N GLU A 321 -6.88 9.89 14.24
CA GLU A 321 -7.38 9.23 15.44
C GLU A 321 -8.86 8.88 15.30
N ASP A 322 -9.41 8.13 16.27
CA ASP A 322 -10.85 7.92 16.36
C ASP A 322 -11.53 9.14 16.99
N TYR A 323 -12.75 9.44 16.55
CA TYR A 323 -13.59 10.42 17.23
C TYR A 323 -14.11 9.84 18.55
N GLU A 324 -13.98 10.59 19.64
CA GLU A 324 -14.62 10.24 20.92
C GLU A 324 -16.15 10.37 20.82
N ASN A 325 -16.62 11.40 20.09
CA ASN A 325 -18.02 11.62 19.79
C ASN A 325 -18.20 12.00 18.31
N LEU A 326 -18.87 11.14 17.54
CA LEU A 326 -19.14 11.35 16.12
C LEU A 326 -20.14 12.48 15.86
N GLU A 327 -20.98 12.83 16.84
CA GLU A 327 -21.94 13.95 16.72
C GLU A 327 -21.26 15.32 16.64
N GLU A 328 -19.97 15.42 16.98
CA GLU A 328 -19.20 16.67 16.87
C GLU A 328 -18.86 17.07 15.43
N VAL A 329 -18.87 16.10 14.50
CA VAL A 329 -18.43 16.32 13.11
C VAL A 329 -19.52 15.98 12.08
N LEU A 330 -20.46 15.11 12.41
CA LEU A 330 -21.54 14.72 11.52
C LEU A 330 -22.69 15.76 11.56
N PRO A 331 -23.49 15.88 10.49
CA PRO A 331 -24.68 16.70 10.51
C PRO A 331 -25.62 16.34 11.67
N GLU A 332 -26.29 17.35 12.25
CA GLU A 332 -27.20 17.16 13.38
C GLU A 332 -28.23 16.06 13.09
N GLY A 333 -28.34 15.07 13.97
CA GLY A 333 -29.29 13.96 13.86
C GLY A 333 -28.94 12.88 12.83
N PHE A 334 -27.77 12.95 12.17
CA PHE A 334 -27.38 12.01 11.11
C PHE A 334 -27.37 10.54 11.59
N LEU A 335 -26.77 10.27 12.76
CA LEU A 335 -26.68 8.90 13.28
C LEU A 335 -28.06 8.32 13.59
N GLN A 336 -28.96 9.13 14.15
CA GLN A 336 -30.32 8.73 14.49
C GLN A 336 -31.13 8.44 13.22
N ARG A 337 -31.12 9.35 12.24
CA ARG A 337 -31.84 9.19 10.97
C ARG A 337 -31.40 7.96 10.18
N ASN A 338 -30.13 7.58 10.28
CA ASN A 338 -29.54 6.50 9.48
C ASN A 338 -29.32 5.21 10.26
N SER A 339 -29.74 5.11 11.53
CA SER A 339 -29.45 3.97 12.41
C SER A 339 -29.87 2.59 11.86
N ASP A 340 -30.90 2.53 11.01
CA ASP A 340 -31.37 1.29 10.37
C ASP A 340 -30.64 0.92 9.07
N VAL A 341 -29.97 1.89 8.42
CA VAL A 341 -29.40 1.73 7.07
C VAL A 341 -27.91 2.02 6.99
N GLY A 342 -27.34 2.66 8.02
CA GLY A 342 -25.97 3.13 8.04
C GLY A 342 -25.27 2.85 9.36
N LYS A 343 -23.98 2.54 9.30
CA LYS A 343 -23.11 2.44 10.48
C LYS A 343 -21.82 3.21 10.26
N VAL A 344 -21.50 4.12 11.18
CA VAL A 344 -20.25 4.90 11.19
C VAL A 344 -19.38 4.37 12.33
N ILE A 345 -18.12 4.09 12.02
CA ILE A 345 -17.14 3.59 12.99
C ILE A 345 -15.82 4.33 12.85
N GLY A 346 -14.95 4.14 13.84
CA GLY A 346 -13.55 4.55 13.78
C GLY A 346 -12.72 3.65 12.86
N TRP A 347 -11.83 2.83 13.44
CA TRP A 347 -11.03 1.86 12.70
C TRP A 347 -11.86 0.70 12.13
N ALA A 348 -11.65 0.36 10.86
CA ALA A 348 -12.34 -0.76 10.22
C ALA A 348 -11.45 -2.02 10.08
N PRO A 349 -11.96 -3.23 10.38
CA PRO A 349 -11.37 -4.49 9.93
C PRO A 349 -11.60 -4.68 8.42
N GLN A 350 -11.00 -3.79 7.62
CA GLN A 350 -11.31 -3.58 6.19
C GLN A 350 -11.37 -4.87 5.38
N ALA A 351 -10.34 -5.73 5.46
CA ALA A 351 -10.30 -6.97 4.70
C ALA A 351 -11.49 -7.89 5.00
N ALA A 352 -11.94 -7.92 6.25
CA ALA A 352 -13.07 -8.75 6.66
C ALA A 352 -14.41 -8.13 6.23
N ILE A 353 -14.53 -6.79 6.24
CA ILE A 353 -15.71 -6.09 5.71
C ILE A 353 -15.82 -6.30 4.20
N LEU A 354 -14.73 -6.12 3.45
CA LEU A 354 -14.72 -6.32 1.99
C LEU A 354 -15.08 -7.76 1.61
N ALA A 355 -14.66 -8.75 2.40
CA ALA A 355 -15.00 -10.15 2.18
C ALA A 355 -16.47 -10.50 2.50
N HIS A 356 -17.23 -9.59 3.12
CA HIS A 356 -18.61 -9.86 3.53
C HIS A 356 -19.58 -9.74 2.33
N PRO A 357 -20.48 -10.72 2.10
CA PRO A 357 -21.39 -10.72 0.94
C PRO A 357 -22.32 -9.51 0.81
N ALA A 358 -22.64 -8.86 1.94
CA ALA A 358 -23.47 -7.65 1.94
C ALA A 358 -22.80 -6.44 1.25
N VAL A 359 -21.46 -6.41 1.15
CA VAL A 359 -20.74 -5.27 0.57
C VAL A 359 -20.80 -5.33 -0.95
N GLY A 360 -21.45 -4.32 -1.55
CA GLY A 360 -21.69 -4.23 -2.99
C GLY A 360 -20.74 -3.28 -3.73
N GLY A 361 -20.09 -2.37 -3.01
CA GLY A 361 -19.18 -1.36 -3.58
C GLY A 361 -18.32 -0.69 -2.51
N PHE A 362 -17.18 -0.14 -2.93
CA PHE A 362 -16.16 0.43 -2.04
C PHE A 362 -15.74 1.84 -2.50
N VAL A 363 -16.05 2.87 -1.73
CA VAL A 363 -15.44 4.19 -1.90
C VAL A 363 -14.09 4.20 -1.22
N SER A 364 -13.03 4.38 -2.00
CA SER A 364 -11.66 4.16 -1.54
C SER A 364 -10.71 5.25 -1.98
N HIS A 365 -9.76 5.55 -1.09
CA HIS A 365 -8.57 6.31 -1.41
C HIS A 365 -7.62 5.65 -2.42
N CYS A 366 -7.89 4.42 -2.88
CA CYS A 366 -7.07 3.73 -3.90
C CYS A 366 -5.61 3.50 -3.48
N GLY A 367 -5.32 3.43 -2.17
CA GLY A 367 -4.04 2.90 -1.71
C GLY A 367 -3.88 1.45 -2.16
N TRP A 368 -2.66 1.07 -2.57
CA TRP A 368 -2.45 -0.18 -3.29
C TRP A 368 -2.92 -1.44 -2.54
N ASN A 369 -2.70 -1.52 -1.22
CA ASN A 369 -3.19 -2.63 -0.41
C ASN A 369 -4.73 -2.73 -0.42
N SER A 370 -5.44 -1.61 -0.27
CA SER A 370 -6.92 -1.57 -0.37
C SER A 370 -7.41 -1.97 -1.76
N THR A 371 -6.68 -1.59 -2.80
CA THR A 371 -6.97 -2.01 -4.19
C THR A 371 -6.92 -3.53 -4.33
N LEU A 372 -5.84 -4.16 -3.84
CA LEU A 372 -5.68 -5.62 -3.91
C LEU A 372 -6.73 -6.36 -3.06
N GLU A 373 -7.07 -5.85 -1.87
CA GLU A 373 -8.14 -6.41 -1.04
C GLU A 373 -9.50 -6.34 -1.75
N SER A 374 -9.81 -5.22 -2.41
CA SER A 374 -11.05 -5.05 -3.18
C SER A 374 -11.13 -6.02 -4.36
N VAL A 375 -10.04 -6.15 -5.12
CA VAL A 375 -9.92 -7.10 -6.25
C VAL A 375 -10.13 -8.53 -5.77
N TRP A 376 -9.45 -8.91 -4.68
CA TRP A 376 -9.58 -10.25 -4.10
C TRP A 376 -11.01 -10.55 -3.64
N CYS A 377 -11.70 -9.56 -3.08
CA CYS A 377 -13.08 -9.71 -2.64
C CYS A 377 -14.11 -9.57 -3.77
N GLY A 378 -13.69 -9.11 -4.96
CA GLY A 378 -14.59 -8.88 -6.09
C GLY A 378 -15.53 -7.69 -5.89
N VAL A 379 -15.11 -6.71 -5.08
CA VAL A 379 -15.90 -5.50 -4.78
C VAL A 379 -15.44 -4.36 -5.69
N PRO A 380 -16.33 -3.73 -6.46
CA PRO A 380 -15.97 -2.60 -7.33
C PRO A 380 -15.66 -1.33 -6.53
N VAL A 381 -14.73 -0.52 -7.05
CA VAL A 381 -14.23 0.67 -6.37
C VAL A 381 -14.77 1.94 -6.99
N ALA A 382 -15.20 2.89 -6.16
CA ALA A 382 -15.36 4.29 -6.52
C ALA A 382 -14.13 5.08 -6.03
N THR A 383 -13.35 5.62 -6.96
CA THR A 383 -11.99 6.13 -6.69
C THR A 383 -12.01 7.56 -6.16
N TRP A 384 -11.43 7.75 -4.99
CA TRP A 384 -11.29 9.05 -4.33
C TRP A 384 -9.95 9.18 -3.59
N PRO A 385 -8.82 9.29 -4.33
CA PRO A 385 -7.46 9.38 -3.81
C PRO A 385 -7.24 10.64 -2.96
N LEU A 386 -6.26 10.56 -2.05
CA LEU A 386 -5.93 11.62 -1.10
C LEU A 386 -4.45 12.03 -1.14
N TYR A 387 -3.51 11.08 -1.23
CA TYR A 387 -2.06 11.30 -1.09
C TYR A 387 -1.21 10.18 -1.73
N ALA A 388 0.11 10.25 -1.57
CA ALA A 388 1.08 9.28 -2.11
C ALA A 388 0.89 9.02 -3.62
N GLU A 389 0.80 7.77 -4.04
CA GLU A 389 0.60 7.35 -5.43
C GLU A 389 -0.87 7.08 -5.79
N GLN A 390 -1.79 7.40 -4.89
CA GLN A 390 -3.20 7.03 -5.01
C GLN A 390 -3.87 7.59 -6.27
N GLN A 391 -3.46 8.77 -6.75
CA GLN A 391 -4.00 9.37 -7.96
C GLN A 391 -3.65 8.55 -9.21
N VAL A 392 -2.41 8.05 -9.33
CA VAL A 392 -2.06 7.14 -10.44
C VAL A 392 -2.66 5.76 -10.28
N ASN A 393 -2.87 5.28 -9.05
CA ASN A 393 -3.64 4.05 -8.82
C ASN A 393 -5.09 4.23 -9.30
N ALA A 394 -5.73 5.35 -8.98
CA ALA A 394 -7.08 5.66 -9.45
C ALA A 394 -7.12 5.74 -10.99
N PHE A 395 -6.13 6.39 -11.62
CA PHE A 395 -5.99 6.43 -13.08
C PHE A 395 -5.86 5.02 -13.69
N LEU A 396 -4.99 4.17 -13.15
CA LEU A 396 -4.85 2.78 -13.59
C LEU A 396 -6.18 2.03 -13.50
N LEU A 397 -6.89 2.15 -12.37
CA LEU A 397 -8.15 1.44 -12.14
C LEU A 397 -9.28 1.90 -13.08
N VAL A 398 -9.36 3.20 -13.36
CA VAL A 398 -10.45 3.79 -14.14
C VAL A 398 -10.16 3.78 -15.65
N LYS A 399 -8.92 4.07 -16.07
CA LYS A 399 -8.57 4.33 -17.47
C LYS A 399 -7.86 3.18 -18.17
N GLU A 400 -7.04 2.42 -17.46
CA GLU A 400 -6.32 1.28 -18.04
C GLU A 400 -7.13 -0.01 -17.90
N LEU A 401 -7.59 -0.29 -16.67
CA LEU A 401 -8.29 -1.53 -16.34
C LEU A 401 -9.81 -1.41 -16.50
N GLU A 402 -10.32 -0.18 -16.45
CA GLU A 402 -11.75 0.17 -16.50
C GLU A 402 -12.60 -0.66 -15.50
N MET A 403 -12.02 -0.92 -14.33
CA MET A 403 -12.62 -1.75 -13.27
C MET A 403 -12.97 -0.93 -12.03
N ALA A 404 -13.05 0.40 -12.18
CA ALA A 404 -13.47 1.31 -11.12
C ALA A 404 -14.23 2.52 -11.70
N VAL A 405 -14.97 3.19 -10.82
CA VAL A 405 -15.75 4.39 -11.10
C VAL A 405 -15.03 5.61 -10.55
N GLU A 406 -14.90 6.68 -11.33
CA GLU A 406 -14.34 7.93 -10.82
C GLU A 406 -15.34 8.71 -9.97
N ILE A 407 -14.96 9.04 -8.73
CA ILE A 407 -15.52 10.19 -8.00
C ILE A 407 -14.67 11.42 -8.31
N LYS A 408 -13.35 11.35 -8.05
CA LYS A 408 -12.42 12.46 -8.33
C LYS A 408 -10.96 11.98 -8.38
N MET A 409 -10.38 11.76 -9.55
CA MET A 409 -9.03 11.15 -9.65
C MET A 409 -7.85 12.04 -9.22
N ASP A 410 -8.02 13.37 -9.23
CA ASP A 410 -6.96 14.35 -8.94
C ASP A 410 -7.13 15.02 -7.56
N TYR A 411 -8.03 14.51 -6.71
CA TYR A 411 -8.21 15.02 -5.35
C TYR A 411 -6.95 14.81 -4.50
N ARG A 412 -6.62 15.82 -3.69
CA ARG A 412 -5.46 15.83 -2.81
C ARG A 412 -5.84 16.49 -1.49
N LYS A 413 -5.50 15.82 -0.39
CA LYS A 413 -5.54 16.41 0.94
C LYS A 413 -4.13 16.78 1.36
N HIS A 414 -4.00 17.91 2.04
CA HIS A 414 -2.78 18.29 2.74
C HIS A 414 -2.55 17.33 3.92
N THR A 415 -2.02 16.15 3.62
CA THR A 415 -1.50 15.24 4.62
C THR A 415 0.03 15.28 4.50
N TRP A 416 0.72 15.44 5.62
CA TRP A 416 2.19 15.36 5.69
C TRP A 416 2.95 16.49 4.96
N GLN A 417 2.50 17.75 5.10
CA GLN A 417 3.19 18.95 4.59
C GLN A 417 3.52 18.87 3.09
N THR A 418 2.68 18.21 2.29
CA THR A 418 2.86 18.10 0.83
C THR A 418 2.17 19.22 0.09
N LEU A 419 2.87 20.36 -0.05
CA LEU A 419 2.48 21.51 -0.87
C LEU A 419 1.14 22.16 -0.42
N ASN A 420 0.97 23.46 -0.69
CA ASN A 420 -0.33 24.14 -0.51
C ASN A 420 -1.28 23.78 -1.68
N LEU A 421 -1.48 22.48 -1.92
CA LEU A 421 -2.37 21.94 -2.94
C LEU A 421 -3.65 21.42 -2.27
N ASN A 422 -4.43 22.34 -1.69
CA ASN A 422 -5.79 21.99 -1.28
C ASN A 422 -6.67 21.96 -2.53
N CYS A 423 -7.32 20.82 -2.76
CA CYS A 423 -8.41 20.74 -3.71
C CYS A 423 -9.67 21.33 -3.08
N GLU A 424 -10.56 21.87 -3.91
CA GLU A 424 -11.93 22.16 -3.51
C GLU A 424 -12.62 20.88 -3.06
N ASP A 425 -13.54 21.03 -2.10
CA ASP A 425 -14.35 19.93 -1.63
C ASP A 425 -15.17 19.31 -2.76
N VAL A 426 -15.28 17.99 -2.73
CA VAL A 426 -16.13 17.24 -3.64
C VAL A 426 -17.56 17.32 -3.15
N SER A 427 -18.45 17.86 -3.98
CA SER A 427 -19.85 18.04 -3.62
C SER A 427 -20.59 16.72 -3.45
N ALA A 428 -21.63 16.74 -2.63
CA ALA A 428 -22.50 15.60 -2.36
C ALA A 428 -23.07 14.98 -3.65
N ASP A 429 -23.37 15.80 -4.65
CA ASP A 429 -23.91 15.34 -5.95
C ASP A 429 -22.90 14.48 -6.73
N VAL A 430 -21.61 14.84 -6.68
CA VAL A 430 -20.54 14.07 -7.34
C VAL A 430 -20.32 12.74 -6.63
N ILE A 431 -20.29 12.77 -5.29
CA ILE A 431 -20.12 11.58 -4.45
C ILE A 431 -21.31 10.63 -4.64
N GLU A 432 -22.53 11.14 -4.57
CA GLU A 432 -23.76 10.38 -4.76
C GLU A 432 -23.76 9.68 -6.13
N LYS A 433 -23.40 10.40 -7.19
CA LYS A 433 -23.31 9.82 -8.54
C LYS A 433 -22.30 8.67 -8.58
N GLY A 434 -21.12 8.83 -7.98
CA GLY A 434 -20.12 7.76 -7.90
C GLY A 434 -20.64 6.53 -7.16
N ILE A 435 -21.32 6.73 -6.02
CA ILE A 435 -21.96 5.66 -5.24
C ILE A 435 -23.02 4.94 -6.07
N ARG A 436 -23.90 5.67 -6.76
CA ARG A 436 -24.95 5.06 -7.57
C ARG A 436 -24.39 4.21 -8.69
N VAL A 437 -23.34 4.68 -9.38
CA VAL A 437 -22.73 3.95 -10.50
C VAL A 437 -21.96 2.73 -10.01
N VAL A 438 -21.21 2.82 -8.91
CA VAL A 438 -20.45 1.66 -8.39
C VAL A 438 -21.38 0.57 -7.83
N MET A 439 -22.53 0.96 -7.31
CA MET A 439 -23.54 0.04 -6.78
C MET A 439 -24.46 -0.55 -7.86
N ASP A 440 -24.36 -0.11 -9.12
CA ASP A 440 -25.15 -0.65 -10.22
C ASP A 440 -24.82 -2.14 -10.44
N PRO A 441 -25.81 -3.06 -10.29
CA PRO A 441 -25.60 -4.49 -10.47
C PRO A 441 -25.26 -4.87 -11.91
N ASP A 442 -25.68 -4.06 -12.89
CA ASP A 442 -25.52 -4.34 -14.31
C ASP A 442 -24.27 -3.67 -14.92
N SER A 443 -23.47 -2.97 -14.10
CA SER A 443 -22.29 -2.25 -14.57
C SER A 443 -21.20 -3.19 -15.13
N GLU A 444 -20.60 -2.79 -16.26
CA GLU A 444 -19.43 -3.49 -16.84
C GLU A 444 -18.24 -3.51 -15.87
N VAL A 445 -18.12 -2.48 -15.03
CA VAL A 445 -17.13 -2.41 -13.94
C VAL A 445 -17.22 -3.65 -13.04
N ARG A 446 -18.43 -4.04 -12.60
CA ARG A 446 -18.64 -5.20 -11.73
C ARG A 446 -18.21 -6.51 -12.42
N LYS A 447 -18.48 -6.66 -13.72
CA LYS A 447 -18.05 -7.82 -14.51
C LYS A 447 -16.53 -7.91 -14.57
N LYS A 448 -15.85 -6.80 -14.89
CA LYS A 448 -14.39 -6.73 -14.95
C LYS A 448 -13.72 -7.03 -13.60
N VAL A 449 -14.27 -6.49 -12.51
CA VAL A 449 -13.78 -6.79 -11.15
C VAL A 449 -13.98 -8.27 -10.81
N LYS A 450 -15.09 -8.88 -11.22
CA LYS A 450 -15.33 -10.31 -10.99
C LYS A 450 -14.34 -11.20 -11.74
N GLU A 451 -14.05 -10.88 -13.00
CA GLU A 451 -13.02 -11.58 -13.77
C GLU A 451 -11.62 -11.43 -13.14
N MET A 452 -11.31 -10.22 -12.66
CA MET A 452 -10.03 -9.97 -11.99
C MET A 452 -9.95 -10.68 -10.64
N GLN A 453 -11.06 -10.80 -9.90
CA GLN A 453 -11.14 -11.60 -8.68
C GLN A 453 -10.75 -13.05 -8.94
N GLU A 454 -11.34 -13.68 -9.97
CA GLU A 454 -11.08 -15.08 -10.32
C GLU A 454 -9.60 -15.30 -10.66
N LYS A 455 -9.02 -14.38 -11.44
CA LYS A 455 -7.58 -14.36 -11.72
C LYS A 455 -6.77 -14.25 -10.43
N SER A 456 -7.10 -13.29 -9.57
CA SER A 456 -6.36 -13.06 -8.32
C SER A 456 -6.36 -14.30 -7.40
N HIS A 457 -7.43 -15.10 -7.36
CA HIS A 457 -7.47 -16.36 -6.61
C HIS A 457 -6.62 -17.49 -7.22
N SER A 458 -6.31 -17.42 -8.51
CA SER A 458 -5.55 -18.45 -9.23
C SER A 458 -4.03 -18.24 -9.17
N VAL A 459 -3.57 -16.99 -9.20
CA VAL A 459 -2.14 -16.65 -9.30
C VAL A 459 -1.25 -17.11 -8.13
N PRO A 460 -1.71 -17.17 -6.86
CA PRO A 460 -0.85 -17.64 -5.76
C PRO A 460 -0.82 -19.18 -5.64
N LYS A 461 -1.68 -19.91 -6.36
CA LYS A 461 -1.72 -21.38 -6.34
C LYS A 461 -0.58 -21.97 -7.16
N GLU A 462 -0.23 -23.22 -6.90
CA GLU A 462 0.80 -23.93 -7.68
C GLU A 462 0.48 -23.88 -9.18
N GLY A 463 1.46 -23.45 -9.98
CA GLY A 463 1.32 -23.20 -11.42
C GLY A 463 0.80 -21.80 -11.80
N GLY A 464 0.35 -20.99 -10.82
CA GLY A 464 -0.02 -19.59 -11.03
C GLY A 464 1.18 -18.67 -11.26
N SER A 465 0.92 -17.48 -11.82
CA SER A 465 1.97 -16.51 -12.18
C SER A 465 2.77 -16.03 -10.97
N SER A 466 2.10 -15.65 -9.89
CA SER A 466 2.73 -15.18 -8.64
C SER A 466 3.47 -16.28 -7.90
N TYR A 467 2.91 -17.49 -7.88
CA TYR A 467 3.61 -18.68 -7.36
C TYR A 467 4.93 -18.91 -8.12
N SER A 468 4.87 -18.88 -9.45
CA SER A 468 6.04 -19.09 -10.30
C SER A 468 7.07 -17.97 -10.15
N SER A 469 6.61 -16.72 -10.06
CA SER A 469 7.49 -15.58 -9.83
C SER A 469 8.19 -15.64 -8.47
N MET A 470 7.51 -16.12 -7.43
CA MET A 470 8.12 -16.35 -6.12
C MET A 470 9.17 -17.47 -6.18
N ARG A 471 8.90 -18.55 -6.93
CA ARG A 471 9.89 -19.62 -7.17
C ARG A 471 11.14 -19.09 -7.87
N SER A 472 10.99 -18.30 -8.92
CA SER A 472 12.12 -17.65 -9.60
C SER A 472 12.93 -16.80 -8.63
N PHE A 473 12.28 -15.97 -7.81
CA PHE A 473 12.96 -15.20 -6.78
C PHE A 473 13.74 -16.08 -5.79
N ILE A 474 13.15 -17.19 -5.33
CA ILE A 474 13.83 -18.15 -4.45
C ILE A 474 15.05 -18.75 -5.13
N ASP A 475 14.93 -19.19 -6.38
CA ASP A 475 16.03 -19.80 -7.13
C ASP A 475 17.18 -18.80 -7.34
N ASP A 476 16.84 -17.55 -7.67
CA ASP A 476 17.82 -16.47 -7.82
C ASP A 476 18.51 -16.16 -6.49
N VAL A 477 17.77 -16.07 -5.38
CA VAL A 477 18.36 -15.93 -4.04
C VAL A 477 19.32 -17.07 -3.75
N MET A 478 18.90 -18.31 -3.97
CA MET A 478 19.71 -19.51 -3.69
C MET A 478 20.97 -19.58 -4.56
N SER A 479 20.93 -19.07 -5.79
CA SER A 479 22.10 -18.98 -6.67
C SER A 479 23.14 -17.93 -6.21
N ASN A 480 22.68 -16.91 -5.50
CA ASN A 480 23.50 -15.80 -5.01
C ASN A 480 24.02 -16.01 -3.58
N VAL A 481 23.68 -17.12 -2.91
CA VAL A 481 24.15 -17.42 -1.55
C VAL A 481 25.65 -17.68 -1.55
N ILE A 482 26.41 -16.82 -0.86
CA ILE A 482 27.87 -16.91 -0.72
C ILE A 482 28.27 -17.99 0.29
#